data_AF-A0A101VL66-F1
#
_entry.id   AF-A0A101VL66-F1
#
_cell.length_a   1.000
_cell.length_b   1.000
_cell.length_c   1.000
_cell.angle_alpha   90.00
_cell.angle_beta   90.00
_cell.angle_gamma   90.00
#
_symmetry.space_group_name_H-M   'P 1'
#
loop_
_entity.id
_entity.type
_entity.pdbx_description
1 polymer ?
#
loop_
_entity_poly.entity_id
_entity_poly.type
_entity_poly.pdbx_seq_one_letter_code
_entity_poly.pdbx_strand_id
1 'polypeptide(L)' 'MSNAGLTHMGRKRRDVHGEPMPTETRPCLRCRKPFESEGAHNRLCSLCGDRASDASPYAV' A
#
# COMPACT_ATOMS: atom_id res chain seq x y z
N MET A 1 1.28 -21.20 -31.04
CA MET A 1 1.97 -20.19 -30.20
C MET A 1 1.01 -19.84 -29.07
N SER A 2 1.18 -20.43 -27.89
CA SER A 2 0.25 -20.28 -26.77
C SER A 2 0.69 -19.11 -25.89
N ASN A 3 -0.07 -18.02 -25.89
CA ASN A 3 0.16 -16.87 -25.01
C ASN A 3 -0.45 -17.17 -23.64
N ALA A 4 0.40 -17.55 -22.67
CA ALA A 4 0.01 -17.76 -21.29
C ALA A 4 -0.36 -16.41 -20.64
N GLY A 5 -1.46 -16.43 -19.89
CA GLY A 5 -2.13 -15.26 -19.34
C GLY A 5 -1.26 -14.45 -18.39
N LEU A 6 -1.30 -13.13 -18.58
CA LEU A 6 -0.89 -12.15 -17.58
C LEU A 6 -1.89 -12.19 -16.42
N THR A 7 -1.62 -13.02 -15.42
CA THR A 7 -2.32 -12.96 -14.14
C THR A 7 -1.89 -11.69 -13.41
N HIS A 8 -2.87 -10.83 -13.09
CA HIS A 8 -2.69 -9.58 -12.34
C HIS A 8 -2.42 -9.87 -10.85
N MET A 9 -1.29 -10.52 -10.54
CA MET A 9 -0.77 -10.51 -9.17
C MET A 9 -0.36 -9.07 -8.85
N GLY A 10 -0.99 -8.46 -7.84
CA GLY A 10 -0.74 -7.07 -7.44
C GLY A 10 0.76 -6.77 -7.38
N ARG A 11 1.21 -5.75 -8.11
CA ARG A 11 2.64 -5.41 -8.24
C ARG A 11 3.18 -4.93 -6.89
N LYS A 12 3.69 -5.86 -6.07
CA LYS A 12 4.44 -5.52 -4.86
C LYS A 12 5.64 -4.65 -5.26
N ARG A 13 5.82 -3.52 -4.57
CA ARG A 13 6.96 -2.62 -4.83
C ARG A 13 8.27 -3.38 -4.62
N ARG A 14 9.19 -3.22 -5.57
CA ARG A 14 10.53 -3.79 -5.51
C ARG A 14 11.54 -2.65 -5.39
N ASP A 15 12.66 -2.91 -4.73
CA ASP A 15 13.76 -1.98 -4.66
C ASP A 15 14.54 -1.92 -6.00
N VAL A 16 15.65 -1.18 -6.02
CA VAL A 16 16.51 -1.03 -7.20
C VAL A 16 17.16 -2.36 -7.63
N HIS A 17 17.22 -3.35 -6.74
CA HIS A 17 17.76 -4.68 -6.98
C HIS A 17 16.69 -5.71 -7.36
N GLY A 18 15.41 -5.32 -7.33
CA GLY A 18 14.30 -6.22 -7.65
C GLY A 18 13.78 -7.01 -6.44
N GLU A 19 14.28 -6.73 -5.24
CA GLU A 19 13.85 -7.37 -4.00
C GLU A 19 12.56 -6.74 -3.47
N PRO A 20 11.67 -7.51 -2.82
CA PRO A 20 10.47 -6.95 -2.23
C PRO A 20 10.82 -5.88 -1.19
N MET A 21 10.22 -4.70 -1.32
CA MET A 21 10.41 -3.63 -0.34
C MET A 21 9.95 -4.10 1.04
N PRO A 22 10.74 -3.89 2.10
CA PRO A 22 10.37 -4.32 3.44
C PRO A 22 9.15 -3.55 3.92
N THR A 23 8.16 -4.27 4.45
CA THR A 23 7.08 -3.68 5.24
C THR A 23 7.57 -3.46 6.65
N GLU A 24 7.24 -2.31 7.23
CA GLU A 24 7.60 -1.97 8.61
C GLU A 24 6.33 -1.78 9.44
N THR A 25 6.28 -2.34 10.64
CA THR A 25 5.19 -2.05 11.57
C THR A 25 5.38 -0.67 12.19
N ARG A 26 4.41 0.23 12.02
CA ARG A 26 4.45 1.58 12.59
C ARG A 26 3.08 2.01 13.10
N PRO A 27 2.99 2.99 14.03
CA PRO A 27 1.72 3.50 14.50
C PRO A 27 1.02 4.37 13.43
N CYS A 28 -0.27 4.13 13.20
CA CYS A 28 -1.10 4.98 12.35
C CYS A 28 -1.14 6.42 12.87
N LEU A 29 -0.97 7.41 11.98
CA LEU A 29 -0.97 8.83 12.39
C LEU A 29 -2.32 9.29 12.96
N ARG A 30 -3.43 8.64 12.57
CA ARG A 30 -4.79 9.02 13.00
C ARG A 30 -5.22 8.32 14.27
N CYS A 31 -5.12 7.00 14.33
CA CYS A 31 -5.66 6.20 15.44
C CYS A 31 -4.58 5.60 16.36
N ARG A 32 -3.29 5.82 16.06
CA ARG A 32 -2.11 5.31 16.79
C ARG A 32 -1.98 3.79 16.88
N LYS A 33 -2.91 3.02 16.32
CA LYS A 33 -2.81 1.55 16.25
C LYS A 33 -1.63 1.14 15.35
N PRO A 34 -0.86 0.11 15.73
CA PRO A 34 0.19 -0.44 14.89
C PRO A 34 -0.41 -1.07 13.63
N PHE A 35 0.25 -0.91 12.49
CA PHE A 35 -0.14 -1.52 11.22
C PHE A 35 1.09 -1.74 10.33
N GLU A 36 0.98 -2.64 9.35
CA GLU A 36 2.03 -2.85 8.34
C GLU A 36 2.07 -1.70 7.34
N SER A 37 3.19 -1.00 7.28
CA SER A 37 3.43 0.10 6.36
C SER A 37 4.34 -0.33 5.23
N GLU A 38 3.92 -0.03 4.00
CA GLU A 38 4.71 -0.25 2.77
C GLU A 38 5.76 0.86 2.51
N GLY A 39 6.03 1.70 3.53
CA GLY A 39 7.07 2.73 3.46
C GLY A 39 6.55 4.14 3.76
N ALA A 40 7.38 5.16 3.49
CA ALA A 40 7.14 6.55 3.91
C ALA A 40 5.81 7.17 3.44
N HIS A 41 5.27 6.67 2.33
CA HIS A 41 4.00 7.09 1.74
C HIS A 41 2.78 6.48 2.44
N ASN A 42 2.93 5.35 3.13
CA ASN A 42 1.85 4.64 3.79
C ASN A 42 1.90 4.89 5.31
N ARG A 43 1.20 5.93 5.78
CA ARG A 43 1.21 6.36 7.20
C ARG A 43 -0.14 6.20 7.93
N LEU A 44 -1.15 5.71 7.25
CA LEU A 44 -2.47 5.46 7.79
C LEU A 44 -2.78 3.97 7.66
N CYS A 45 -3.36 3.37 8.70
CA CYS A 45 -3.91 2.03 8.55
C CYS A 45 -5.06 2.05 7.53
N SER A 46 -5.36 0.90 6.93
CA SER A 46 -6.42 0.75 5.91
C SER A 46 -7.71 1.48 6.27
N LEU A 47 -8.26 1.21 7.45
CA LEU A 47 -9.48 1.86 7.94
C LEU A 47 -9.41 3.39 7.98
N CYS A 48 -8.26 3.97 8.33
CA CYS A 48 -8.08 5.41 8.39
C CYS A 48 -7.77 6.02 7.02
N GLY A 49 -7.09 5.28 6.15
CA GLY A 49 -6.81 5.64 4.76
C GLY A 49 -8.08 5.67 3.92
N ASP A 50 -8.92 4.64 4.01
CA ASP A 50 -10.18 4.55 3.27
C ASP A 50 -11.10 5.74 3.59
N ARG A 51 -11.20 6.09 4.88
CA ARG A 51 -11.96 7.27 5.34
C ARG A 51 -11.36 8.61 4.89
N ALA A 52 -10.07 8.65 4.58
CA ALA A 52 -9.42 9.87 4.10
C ALA A 52 -9.60 10.02 2.58
N SER A 53 -9.53 8.91 1.84
CA SER A 53 -9.79 8.86 0.40
C SER A 53 -11.23 9.26 0.07
N ASP A 54 -12.20 8.78 0.86
CA ASP A 54 -13.63 9.14 0.71
C ASP A 54 -13.92 10.63 0.95
N ALA A 55 -13.07 11.32 1.71
CA ALA A 55 -13.26 12.73 2.04
C ALA A 55 -12.70 13.71 0.99
N SER A 56 -12.01 13.23 -0.05
CA SER A 56 -11.45 14.10 -1.09
C SER A 56 -12.47 14.34 -2.21
N PRO A 57 -12.93 15.59 -2.46
CA PRO A 57 -13.80 15.89 -3.60
C PRO A 57 -13.13 15.70 -4.97
N TYR A 58 -11.82 15.38 -4.98
CA TYR A 58 -11.01 15.12 -6.19
C TYR A 58 -10.55 13.66 -6.32
N ALA A 59 -10.95 12.78 -5.40
CA ALA A 59 -10.72 11.34 -5.56
C ALA A 59 -11.81 10.77 -6.47
N VAL A 60 -11.65 10.95 -7.79
CA VAL A 60 -12.53 10.41 -8.84
C VAL A 60 -11.75 9.54 -9.81
#